data_AF-A0A933AEJ9-F1
#
_entry.id   AF-A0A933AEJ9-F1
#
_cell.length_a   1.000
_cell.length_b   1.000
_cell.length_c   1.000
_cell.angle_alpha   90.00
_cell.angle_beta   90.00
_cell.angle_gamma   90.00
#
_symmetry.space_group_name_H-M   'P 1'
#
loop_
_entity.id
_entity.type
_entity.pdbx_description
1 polymer ?
#
loop_
_entity_poly.entity_id
_entity_poly.type
_entity_poly.pdbx_seq_one_letter_code
_entity_poly.pdbx_strand_id
1 'polypeptide(L)'
;SLYYLTNAGSLFSYNNLKKVLHLGSENTVKSYTDFLQDSYLMFAVPRFSYSLKQQFLAQKKIYCVDNGIISTVAFQFSKNRGKYLENLVFIELKRRGGEIFYFHSKEGRETDFIIKKGIKRNLLIQVTESLSDPNVRQREVSTLTSAMKELRLKTGLILTEDEHGHLKVKEGTIDIKPVYEWLLESSDKSHP
;
A
#
# COMPACT_ATOMS: atom_id res chain seq x y z
N SER A 1 4.32 20.81 -3.75
CA SER A 1 5.45 19.88 -3.92
C SER A 1 5.81 19.13 -2.64
N LEU A 2 5.83 19.81 -1.47
CA LEU A 2 6.32 19.24 -0.19
C LEU A 2 5.37 18.24 0.52
N TYR A 3 4.05 18.40 0.39
CA TYR A 3 3.05 17.68 1.23
C TYR A 3 2.68 16.27 0.75
N TYR A 4 2.82 15.95 -0.54
CA TYR A 4 2.60 14.58 -1.00
C TYR A 4 3.67 13.62 -0.48
N LEU A 5 4.91 14.13 -0.35
CA LEU A 5 6.08 13.38 0.10
C LEU A 5 5.99 13.03 1.60
N THR A 6 5.34 13.87 2.41
CA THR A 6 5.06 13.59 3.83
C THR A 6 3.89 12.63 4.08
N ASN A 7 3.14 12.25 3.03
CA ASN A 7 1.94 11.40 3.11
C ASN A 7 2.05 10.11 2.28
N ALA A 8 3.26 9.65 1.99
CA ALA A 8 3.44 8.33 1.36
C ALA A 8 2.68 7.25 2.15
N GLY A 9 1.93 6.40 1.44
CA GLY A 9 1.05 5.37 2.03
C GLY A 9 -0.29 5.89 2.57
N SER A 10 -0.54 7.20 2.56
CA SER A 10 -1.80 7.78 3.06
C SER A 10 -2.78 8.12 1.93
N LEU A 11 -4.08 8.01 2.21
CA LEU A 11 -5.12 8.53 1.33
C LEU A 11 -4.98 10.06 1.21
N PHE A 12 -5.02 10.56 -0.02
CA PHE A 12 -5.02 11.99 -0.26
C PHE A 12 -6.35 12.44 -0.88
N SER A 13 -6.71 13.69 -0.56
CA SER A 13 -7.77 14.42 -1.24
C SER A 13 -7.15 15.70 -1.80
N TYR A 14 -7.42 16.00 -3.08
CA TYR A 14 -6.98 17.25 -3.71
C TYR A 14 -7.37 18.48 -2.88
N ASN A 15 -8.49 18.40 -2.15
CA ASN A 15 -8.95 19.45 -1.26
C ASN A 15 -8.10 19.61 0.02
N ASN A 16 -7.60 18.51 0.58
CA ASN A 16 -6.65 18.59 1.70
C ASN A 16 -5.29 19.13 1.23
N LEU A 17 -4.84 18.71 0.04
CA LEU A 17 -3.60 19.21 -0.55
C LEU A 17 -3.66 20.69 -0.92
N LYS A 18 -4.80 21.17 -1.42
CA LYS A 18 -5.07 22.59 -1.65
C LYS A 18 -4.88 23.41 -0.38
N LYS A 19 -5.49 22.96 0.72
CA LYS A 19 -5.44 23.63 2.03
C LYS A 19 -4.02 23.67 2.60
N VAL A 20 -3.30 22.55 2.54
CA VAL A 20 -1.96 22.45 3.13
C VAL A 20 -0.88 23.15 2.28
N LEU A 21 -1.03 23.14 0.95
CA LEU A 21 -0.09 23.82 0.05
C LEU A 21 -0.45 25.29 -0.19
N HIS A 22 -1.50 25.80 0.47
CA HIS A 22 -2.03 27.16 0.27
C HIS A 22 -2.26 27.52 -1.21
N LEU A 23 -2.67 26.55 -2.02
CA LEU A 23 -2.90 26.74 -3.45
C LEU A 23 -4.31 27.29 -3.69
N GLY A 24 -4.45 28.25 -4.60
CA GLY A 24 -5.72 28.94 -4.85
C GLY A 24 -6.81 28.06 -5.48
N SER A 25 -6.44 26.98 -6.19
CA SER A 25 -7.37 26.15 -6.96
C SER A 25 -7.06 24.65 -6.85
N GLU A 26 -8.11 23.84 -6.79
CA GLU A 26 -8.00 22.37 -6.88
C GLU A 26 -7.43 21.91 -8.22
N ASN A 27 -7.75 22.63 -9.31
CA ASN A 27 -7.22 22.32 -10.64
C ASN A 27 -5.71 22.46 -10.69
N THR A 28 -5.16 23.48 -10.01
CA THR A 28 -3.71 23.69 -9.91
C THR A 28 -3.06 22.53 -9.16
N VAL A 29 -3.64 22.11 -8.02
CA VAL A 29 -3.16 20.94 -7.26
C VAL A 29 -3.17 19.68 -8.13
N LYS A 30 -4.25 19.45 -8.88
CA LYS A 30 -4.36 18.32 -9.80
C LYS A 30 -3.26 18.36 -10.86
N SER A 31 -3.07 19.49 -11.55
CA SER A 31 -2.00 19.66 -12.54
C SER A 31 -0.60 19.40 -11.97
N TYR A 32 -0.29 19.90 -10.77
CA TYR A 32 0.98 19.59 -10.11
C TYR A 32 1.13 18.10 -9.77
N THR A 33 0.03 17.44 -9.37
CA THR A 33 0.05 15.99 -9.11
C THR A 33 0.27 15.20 -10.39
N ASP A 34 -0.35 15.64 -11.49
CA ASP A 34 -0.20 15.04 -12.81
C ASP A 34 1.26 15.19 -13.27
N PHE A 35 1.86 16.38 -13.16
CA PHE A 35 3.29 16.59 -13.46
C PHE A 35 4.25 15.75 -12.60
N LEU A 36 3.94 15.56 -11.31
CA LEU A 36 4.77 14.73 -10.42
C LEU A 36 4.64 13.22 -10.72
N GLN A 37 3.48 12.80 -11.24
CA GLN A 37 3.29 11.44 -11.75
C GLN A 37 3.98 11.25 -13.10
N ASP A 38 3.88 12.24 -14.00
CA ASP A 38 4.51 12.22 -15.33
C ASP A 38 6.04 12.22 -15.23
N SER A 39 6.59 12.86 -14.20
CA SER A 39 8.03 12.83 -13.88
C SER A 39 8.44 11.60 -13.07
N TYR A 40 7.54 10.65 -12.82
CA TYR A 40 7.78 9.42 -12.05
C TYR A 40 8.27 9.65 -10.62
N LEU A 41 8.06 10.84 -10.05
CA LEU A 41 8.41 11.13 -8.66
C LEU A 41 7.38 10.54 -7.69
N MET A 42 6.13 10.42 -8.12
CA MET A 42 5.04 9.89 -7.32
C MET A 42 4.11 8.99 -8.11
N PHE A 43 3.45 8.09 -7.40
CA PHE A 43 2.55 7.11 -7.98
C PHE A 43 1.24 7.08 -7.23
N ALA A 44 0.13 7.24 -7.95
CA ALA A 44 -1.20 7.10 -7.39
C ALA A 44 -1.70 5.65 -7.55
N VAL A 45 -1.99 5.00 -6.42
CA VAL A 45 -2.54 3.64 -6.37
C VAL A 45 -4.06 3.72 -6.18
N PRO A 46 -4.86 3.24 -7.15
CA PRO A 46 -6.30 3.25 -7.07
C PRO A 46 -6.84 2.22 -6.07
N ARG A 47 -8.05 2.47 -5.56
CA ARG A 47 -8.79 1.47 -4.78
C ARG A 47 -9.27 0.36 -5.70
N PHE A 48 -9.09 -0.89 -5.29
CA PHE A 48 -9.65 -2.03 -5.97
C PHE A 48 -11.18 -1.95 -5.93
N SER A 49 -11.82 -2.02 -7.11
CA SER A 49 -13.25 -2.25 -7.27
C SER A 49 -13.51 -2.97 -8.58
N TYR A 50 -14.51 -3.85 -8.59
CA TYR A 50 -15.02 -4.43 -9.83
C TYR A 50 -15.74 -3.40 -10.72
N SER A 51 -16.15 -2.26 -10.15
CA SER A 51 -16.76 -1.16 -10.90
C SER A 51 -15.73 -0.07 -11.20
N LEU A 52 -15.43 0.13 -12.49
CA LEU A 52 -14.55 1.21 -12.95
C LEU A 52 -15.03 2.58 -12.47
N LYS A 53 -16.35 2.82 -12.44
CA LYS A 53 -16.93 4.06 -11.92
C LYS A 53 -16.60 4.24 -10.43
N GLN A 54 -16.75 3.20 -9.62
CA GLN A 54 -16.42 3.28 -8.19
C GLN A 54 -14.92 3.42 -7.94
N GLN A 55 -14.09 2.78 -8.76
CA GLN A 55 -12.63 2.93 -8.71
C GLN A 55 -12.22 4.37 -9.05
N PHE A 56 -12.83 4.98 -10.08
CA PHE A 56 -12.53 6.35 -10.49
C PHE A 56 -12.94 7.39 -9.43
N LEU A 57 -14.09 7.17 -8.77
CA LEU A 57 -14.59 8.07 -7.72
C LEU A 57 -13.88 7.90 -6.37
N ALA A 58 -13.22 6.76 -6.14
CA ALA A 58 -12.51 6.51 -4.91
C ALA A 58 -11.28 7.41 -4.77
N GLN A 59 -10.92 7.70 -3.52
CA GLN A 59 -9.61 8.27 -3.22
C GLN A 59 -8.50 7.31 -3.66
N LYS A 60 -7.33 7.84 -3.94
CA LYS A 60 -6.13 7.07 -4.30
C LYS A 60 -5.12 7.18 -3.16
N LYS A 61 -4.30 6.15 -2.95
CA LYS A 61 -3.09 6.26 -2.13
C LYS A 61 -1.96 6.86 -2.97
N ILE A 62 -1.07 7.63 -2.38
CA ILE A 62 0.15 8.10 -3.05
C ILE A 62 1.38 7.47 -2.43
N TYR A 63 2.31 7.07 -3.29
CA TYR A 63 3.61 6.56 -2.95
C TYR A 63 4.69 7.34 -3.69
N CYS A 64 5.90 7.38 -3.12
CA CYS A 64 7.05 8.09 -3.65
C CYS A 64 8.03 7.10 -4.28
N VAL A 65 8.73 7.52 -5.34
CA VAL A 65 9.73 6.69 -6.03
C VAL A 65 10.93 6.33 -5.16
N ASP A 66 11.26 7.19 -4.19
CA ASP A 66 12.43 7.02 -3.32
C ASP A 66 12.08 7.38 -1.88
N ASN A 67 12.45 6.50 -0.94
CA ASN A 67 12.33 6.73 0.49
C ASN A 67 13.25 7.85 1.00
N GLY A 68 14.40 8.09 0.34
CA GLY A 68 15.31 9.20 0.62
C GLY A 68 14.68 10.58 0.38
N ILE A 69 13.76 10.66 -0.59
CA ILE A 69 12.96 11.87 -0.82
C ILE A 69 11.95 12.07 0.32
N ILE A 70 11.38 10.97 0.85
CA ILE A 70 10.49 11.01 2.02
C ILE A 70 11.28 11.47 3.25
N SER A 71 12.49 10.94 3.50
CA SER A 71 13.29 11.24 4.69
C SER A 71 13.91 12.64 4.69
N THR A 72 14.21 13.20 3.52
CA THR A 72 14.79 14.56 3.38
C THR A 72 13.73 15.66 3.58
N VAL A 73 12.45 15.33 3.37
CA VAL A 73 11.34 16.30 3.39
C VAL A 73 10.43 16.13 4.62
N ALA A 74 10.23 14.90 5.09
CA ALA A 74 9.53 14.61 6.33
C ALA A 74 10.48 14.78 7.51
N PHE A 75 10.53 15.99 8.06
CA PHE A 75 11.24 16.28 9.30
C PHE A 75 11.01 15.17 10.34
N GLN A 76 12.13 14.60 10.78
CA GLN A 76 12.31 13.48 11.71
C GLN A 76 11.17 13.29 12.72
N PHE A 77 10.45 12.16 12.64
CA PHE A 77 9.83 11.53 13.82
C PHE A 77 9.80 10.00 13.64
N SER A 78 10.23 9.29 14.69
CA SER A 78 10.25 7.82 14.83
C SER A 78 8.92 7.11 14.55
N LYS A 79 7.80 7.84 14.44
CA LYS A 79 6.44 7.34 14.20
C LYS A 79 6.13 6.91 12.75
N ASN A 80 7.04 7.12 11.79
CA ASN A 80 6.77 6.89 10.37
C ASN A 80 7.37 5.60 9.79
N ARG A 81 7.98 4.73 10.61
CA ARG A 81 8.65 3.48 10.15
C ARG A 81 7.74 2.57 9.34
N GLY A 82 6.51 2.32 9.80
CA GLY A 82 5.51 1.56 9.04
C GLY A 82 5.22 2.13 7.65
N LYS A 83 5.15 3.47 7.49
CA LYS A 83 4.93 4.11 6.18
C LYS A 83 6.14 3.99 5.25
N TYR A 84 7.36 4.05 5.79
CA TYR A 84 8.57 3.81 5.01
C TYR A 84 8.63 2.36 4.51
N LEU A 85 8.24 1.43 5.37
CA LEU A 85 8.17 0.01 5.02
C LEU A 85 7.10 -0.24 3.95
N GLU A 86 5.91 0.36 4.10
CA GLU A 86 4.83 0.30 3.09
C GLU A 86 5.28 0.89 1.75
N ASN A 87 5.98 2.04 1.75
CA ASN A 87 6.49 2.66 0.53
C ASN A 87 7.63 1.82 -0.12
N LEU A 88 8.50 1.21 0.69
CA LEU A 88 9.52 0.28 0.20
C LEU A 88 8.89 -0.93 -0.50
N VAL A 89 7.86 -1.52 0.13
CA VAL A 89 7.10 -2.62 -0.47
C VAL A 89 6.43 -2.17 -1.76
N PHE A 90 5.83 -0.98 -1.79
CA PHE A 90 5.26 -0.42 -3.02
C PHE A 90 6.28 -0.29 -4.16
N ILE A 91 7.46 0.29 -3.89
CA ILE A 91 8.52 0.47 -4.90
C ILE A 91 8.91 -0.90 -5.49
N GLU A 92 9.08 -1.90 -4.62
CA GLU A 92 9.40 -3.26 -5.07
C GLU A 92 8.27 -3.88 -5.89
N LEU A 93 7.02 -3.73 -5.45
CA LEU A 93 5.86 -4.21 -6.21
C LEU A 93 5.81 -3.59 -7.61
N LYS A 94 6.11 -2.29 -7.71
CA LYS A 94 6.23 -1.60 -9.00
C LYS A 94 7.34 -2.23 -9.85
N ARG A 95 8.51 -2.54 -9.25
CA ARG A 95 9.63 -3.21 -9.93
C ARG A 95 9.26 -4.61 -10.43
N ARG A 96 8.50 -5.39 -9.64
CA ARG A 96 8.02 -6.74 -9.99
C ARG A 96 6.92 -6.75 -11.05
N GLY A 97 6.28 -5.60 -11.28
CA GLY A 97 5.21 -5.41 -12.25
C GLY A 97 3.86 -6.02 -11.84
N GLY A 98 2.82 -5.72 -12.61
CA GLY A 98 1.43 -6.04 -12.30
C GLY A 98 0.60 -4.80 -12.01
N GLU A 99 -0.72 -4.99 -11.88
CA GLU A 99 -1.63 -3.92 -11.48
C GLU A 99 -1.71 -3.88 -9.95
N ILE A 100 -1.39 -2.72 -9.36
CA ILE A 100 -1.34 -2.51 -7.91
C ILE A 100 -2.56 -1.69 -7.49
N PHE A 101 -3.25 -2.15 -6.46
CA PHE A 101 -4.38 -1.48 -5.84
C PHE A 101 -4.26 -1.53 -4.31
N TYR A 102 -4.99 -0.68 -3.60
CA TYR A 102 -5.31 -0.91 -2.19
C TYR A 102 -6.78 -1.36 -2.06
N PHE A 103 -7.22 -1.86 -0.91
CA PHE A 103 -8.60 -2.34 -0.75
C PHE A 103 -9.27 -1.85 0.53
N HIS A 104 -10.56 -1.50 0.43
CA HIS A 104 -11.43 -1.29 1.59
C HIS A 104 -12.47 -2.39 1.63
N SER A 105 -12.49 -3.14 2.72
CA SER A 105 -13.55 -4.10 3.01
C SER A 105 -14.86 -3.38 3.35
N LYS A 106 -15.98 -4.08 3.26
CA LYS A 106 -17.30 -3.58 3.69
C LYS A 106 -17.32 -3.25 5.19
N GLU A 107 -16.44 -3.90 5.96
CA GLU A 107 -16.25 -3.66 7.39
C GLU A 107 -15.37 -2.43 7.68
N GLY A 108 -14.97 -1.68 6.65
CA GLY A 108 -14.21 -0.43 6.79
C GLY A 108 -12.72 -0.63 7.06
N ARG A 109 -12.18 -1.84 6.84
CA ARG A 109 -10.74 -2.12 7.00
C ARG A 109 -9.99 -1.89 5.70
N GLU A 110 -8.82 -1.27 5.81
CA GLU A 110 -7.94 -0.98 4.68
C GLU A 110 -6.80 -1.98 4.58
N THR A 111 -6.75 -2.74 3.48
CA THR A 111 -5.60 -3.58 3.13
C THR A 111 -4.65 -2.80 2.23
N ASP A 112 -3.36 -2.83 2.55
CA ASP A 112 -2.37 -1.97 1.89
C ASP A 112 -2.25 -2.25 0.41
N PHE A 113 -2.09 -3.52 0.01
CA PHE A 113 -1.92 -3.89 -1.39
C PHE A 113 -2.73 -5.11 -1.83
N ILE A 114 -3.24 -5.00 -3.06
CA ILE A 114 -3.74 -6.07 -3.91
C ILE A 114 -2.96 -6.03 -5.20
N ILE A 115 -2.33 -7.14 -5.57
CA ILE A 115 -1.58 -7.27 -6.82
C ILE A 115 -2.33 -8.20 -7.75
N LYS A 116 -2.65 -7.71 -8.94
CA LYS A 116 -3.26 -8.49 -10.01
C LYS A 116 -2.26 -8.69 -11.14
N LYS A 117 -1.93 -9.94 -11.43
CA LYS A 117 -0.95 -10.33 -12.45
C LYS A 117 -1.59 -11.24 -13.51
N GLY A 118 -2.32 -10.62 -14.44
CA GLY A 118 -3.00 -11.33 -15.53
C GLY A 118 -4.01 -12.37 -15.02
N ILE A 119 -3.83 -13.63 -15.42
CA ILE A 119 -4.70 -14.76 -15.06
C ILE A 119 -4.33 -15.35 -13.68
N LYS A 120 -3.17 -14.98 -13.11
CA LYS A 120 -2.76 -15.48 -11.80
C LYS A 120 -3.66 -14.91 -10.71
N ARG A 121 -3.82 -15.67 -9.62
CA ARG A 121 -4.61 -15.24 -8.45
C ARG A 121 -4.06 -13.93 -7.89
N ASN A 122 -4.96 -13.08 -7.43
CA ASN A 122 -4.59 -11.83 -6.76
C ASN A 122 -3.80 -12.14 -5.47
N LEU A 123 -2.78 -11.34 -5.20
CA LEU A 123 -2.02 -11.39 -3.96
C LEU A 123 -2.49 -10.26 -3.03
N LEU A 124 -2.78 -10.59 -1.78
CA LEU A 124 -3.05 -9.60 -0.73
C LEU A 124 -1.79 -9.43 0.14
N ILE A 125 -1.41 -8.19 0.37
CA ILE A 125 -0.27 -7.85 1.22
C ILE A 125 -0.71 -6.79 2.23
N GLN A 126 -0.40 -7.04 3.50
CA GLN A 126 -0.45 -6.07 4.58
C GLN A 126 0.97 -5.81 5.07
N VAL A 127 1.30 -4.56 5.39
CA VAL A 127 2.64 -4.19 5.86
C VAL A 127 2.55 -3.62 7.26
N THR A 128 3.37 -4.13 8.19
CA THR A 128 3.45 -3.62 9.55
C THR A 128 4.89 -3.67 10.02
N GLU A 129 5.28 -2.81 10.97
CA GLU A 129 6.62 -2.87 11.56
C GLU A 129 6.78 -4.14 12.39
N SER A 130 5.85 -4.39 13.31
CA SER A 130 5.84 -5.59 14.15
C SER A 130 4.41 -6.04 14.50
N LEU A 131 4.26 -7.35 14.74
CA LEU A 131 3.10 -8.06 15.26
C LEU A 131 3.28 -8.49 16.73
N SER A 132 4.29 -7.95 17.42
CA SER A 132 4.57 -8.23 18.84
C SER A 132 3.45 -7.74 19.76
N ASP A 133 2.82 -6.60 19.44
CA ASP A 133 1.65 -6.09 20.16
C ASP A 133 0.41 -6.91 19.74
N PRO A 134 -0.27 -7.61 20.69
CA PRO A 134 -1.46 -8.39 20.41
C PRO A 134 -2.59 -7.59 19.73
N ASN A 135 -2.73 -6.31 20.04
CA ASN A 135 -3.75 -5.45 19.44
C ASN A 135 -3.44 -5.16 17.97
N VAL A 136 -2.16 -4.84 17.67
CA VAL A 136 -1.69 -4.66 16.29
C VAL A 136 -1.86 -5.97 15.53
N ARG A 137 -1.41 -7.08 16.10
CA ARG A 137 -1.55 -8.41 15.48
C ARG A 137 -2.99 -8.75 15.16
N GLN A 138 -3.91 -8.56 16.11
CA GLN A 138 -5.33 -8.80 15.89
C GLN A 138 -5.89 -7.90 14.78
N ARG A 139 -5.51 -6.61 14.77
CA ARG A 139 -5.92 -5.66 13.75
C ARG A 139 -5.45 -6.08 12.36
N GLU A 140 -4.14 -6.30 12.18
CA GLU A 140 -3.56 -6.65 10.87
C GLU A 140 -4.12 -7.97 10.32
N VAL A 141 -4.24 -8.99 11.17
CA VAL A 141 -4.85 -10.27 10.79
C VAL A 141 -6.34 -10.10 10.44
N SER A 142 -7.09 -9.29 11.20
CA SER A 142 -8.51 -9.04 10.90
C SER A 142 -8.71 -8.29 9.59
N THR A 143 -7.85 -7.30 9.29
CA THR A 143 -7.84 -6.57 8.02
C THR A 143 -7.66 -7.51 6.85
N LEU A 144 -6.64 -8.39 6.93
CA LEU A 144 -6.32 -9.29 5.84
C LEU A 144 -7.38 -10.39 5.67
N THR A 145 -7.91 -10.95 6.76
CA THR A 145 -8.99 -11.96 6.69
C THR A 145 -10.30 -11.40 6.14
N SER A 146 -10.68 -10.17 6.48
CA SER A 146 -11.84 -9.50 5.86
C SER A 146 -11.68 -9.40 4.34
N ALA A 147 -10.50 -8.98 3.86
CA ALA A 147 -10.21 -8.91 2.43
C ALA A 147 -10.20 -10.28 1.75
N MET A 148 -9.57 -11.28 2.37
CA MET A 148 -9.55 -12.67 1.88
C MET A 148 -10.98 -13.22 1.72
N LYS A 149 -11.84 -13.00 2.71
CA LYS A 149 -13.24 -13.43 2.68
C LYS A 149 -14.02 -12.78 1.54
N GLU A 150 -13.95 -11.46 1.42
CA GLU A 150 -14.72 -10.71 0.40
C GLU A 150 -14.25 -11.00 -1.02
N LEU A 151 -12.94 -11.18 -1.22
CA LEU A 151 -12.34 -11.43 -2.52
C LEU A 151 -12.19 -12.92 -2.84
N ARG A 152 -12.61 -13.80 -1.93
CA ARG A 152 -12.53 -15.27 -2.03
C ARG A 152 -11.09 -15.77 -2.25
N LEU A 153 -10.13 -15.11 -1.63
CA LEU A 153 -8.71 -15.48 -1.68
C LEU A 153 -8.36 -16.40 -0.51
N LYS A 154 -7.48 -17.36 -0.76
CA LYS A 154 -7.06 -18.40 0.21
C LYS A 154 -5.71 -18.12 0.86
N THR A 155 -5.00 -17.13 0.37
CA THR A 155 -3.65 -16.79 0.80
C THR A 155 -3.56 -15.28 0.99
N GLY A 156 -2.92 -14.86 2.08
CA GLY A 156 -2.52 -13.48 2.33
C GLY A 156 -1.09 -13.44 2.83
N LEU A 157 -0.45 -12.29 2.70
CA LEU A 157 0.91 -12.04 3.16
C LEU A 157 0.93 -10.85 4.12
N ILE A 158 1.54 -11.01 5.29
CA ILE A 158 1.92 -9.90 6.15
C ILE A 158 3.44 -9.75 6.05
N LEU A 159 3.87 -8.56 5.63
CA LEU A 159 5.27 -8.17 5.60
C LEU A 159 5.61 -7.39 6.86
N THR A 160 6.62 -7.87 7.58
CA THR A 160 7.10 -7.33 8.87
C THR A 160 8.52 -6.81 8.73
N GLU A 161 9.06 -6.15 9.76
CA GLU A 161 10.48 -5.82 9.76
C GLU A 161 11.37 -7.06 9.90
N ASP A 162 11.08 -7.95 10.84
CA ASP A 162 11.94 -9.08 11.23
C ASP A 162 11.19 -10.37 11.64
N GLU A 163 9.87 -10.35 11.76
CA GLU A 163 9.09 -11.51 12.22
C GLU A 163 8.74 -12.49 11.10
N HIS A 164 8.69 -13.78 11.45
CA HIS A 164 8.24 -14.86 10.57
C HIS A 164 7.09 -15.64 11.19
N GLY A 165 6.28 -16.25 10.34
CA GLY A 165 5.24 -17.15 10.82
C GLY A 165 4.30 -17.61 9.73
N HIS A 166 3.45 -18.56 10.10
CA HIS A 166 2.36 -19.03 9.26
C HIS A 166 1.11 -19.14 10.15
N LEU A 167 0.04 -18.45 9.76
CA LEU A 167 -1.21 -18.45 10.49
C LEU A 167 -2.29 -19.14 9.68
N LYS A 168 -2.90 -20.17 10.26
CA LYS A 168 -4.14 -20.76 9.72
C LYS A 168 -5.32 -19.94 10.23
N VAL A 169 -6.10 -19.43 9.29
CA VAL A 169 -7.34 -18.69 9.52
C VAL A 169 -8.49 -19.41 8.83
N LYS A 170 -9.73 -19.04 9.16
CA LYS A 170 -10.91 -19.68 8.57
C LYS A 170 -10.93 -19.57 7.04
N GLU A 171 -10.46 -18.44 6.52
CA GLU A 171 -10.46 -18.12 5.10
C GLU A 171 -9.36 -18.87 4.33
N GLY A 172 -8.26 -19.27 4.99
CA GLY A 172 -7.10 -19.91 4.39
C GLY A 172 -5.83 -19.74 5.23
N THR A 173 -4.73 -19.31 4.60
CA THR A 173 -3.43 -19.13 5.27
C THR A 173 -2.90 -17.72 5.10
N ILE A 174 -2.31 -17.18 6.16
CA ILE A 174 -1.56 -15.93 6.15
C ILE A 174 -0.11 -16.26 6.43
N ASP A 175 0.76 -15.94 5.48
CA ASP A 175 2.20 -16.05 5.65
C ASP A 175 2.71 -14.73 6.24
N ILE A 176 3.59 -14.80 7.23
CA ILE A 176 4.26 -13.66 7.85
C ILE A 176 5.73 -13.78 7.47
N LYS A 177 6.29 -12.73 6.87
CA LYS A 177 7.66 -12.74 6.38
C LYS A 177 8.32 -11.37 6.58
N PRO A 178 9.62 -11.32 6.94
CA PRO A 178 10.34 -10.08 6.94
C PRO A 178 10.44 -9.47 5.55
N VAL A 179 10.36 -8.15 5.46
CA VAL A 179 10.48 -7.43 4.19
C VAL A 179 11.81 -7.70 3.52
N TYR A 180 12.93 -7.74 4.27
CA TYR A 180 14.25 -7.96 3.67
C TYR A 180 14.35 -9.33 2.97
N GLU A 181 13.75 -10.38 3.53
CA GLU A 181 13.72 -11.68 2.87
C GLU A 181 12.86 -11.64 1.62
N TRP A 182 11.67 -11.06 1.74
CA TRP A 182 10.76 -10.92 0.60
C TRP A 182 11.41 -10.15 -0.55
N LEU A 183 12.18 -9.09 -0.26
CA LEU A 183 12.94 -8.31 -1.26
C LEU A 183 14.01 -9.14 -1.99
N LEU A 184 14.61 -10.10 -1.30
CA LEU A 184 15.64 -10.99 -1.85
C LEU A 184 15.07 -12.16 -2.66
N GLU A 185 13.77 -12.44 -2.54
CA GLU A 185 13.10 -13.43 -3.39
C GLU A 185 13.12 -12.95 -4.85
N SER A 186 13.99 -13.56 -5.66
CA SER A 186 14.13 -13.29 -7.09
C SER A 186 12.76 -13.26 -7.77
N SER A 187 12.50 -12.25 -8.60
CA SER A 187 11.29 -12.06 -9.42
C SER A 187 10.97 -13.21 -10.39
N ASP A 188 11.80 -14.26 -10.39
CA ASP A 188 11.85 -15.34 -11.37
C ASP A 188 11.32 -16.70 -10.88
N LYS A 189 10.73 -16.78 -9.70
CA LYS A 189 9.90 -17.96 -9.39
C LYS A 189 8.53 -17.79 -10.03
N SER A 190 8.48 -18.07 -11.33
CA SER A 190 7.33 -18.75 -11.92
C SER A 190 7.06 -19.99 -11.08
N HIS A 191 6.23 -19.85 -10.03
CA HIS A 191 5.68 -21.01 -9.35
C HIS A 191 4.90 -21.81 -10.40
N PRO A 192 5.32 -23.06 -10.67
CA PRO A 192 4.64 -23.95 -11.61
C PRO A 192 3.21 -24.26 -11.16
#